data_AF-A0A9E3DF52-F1
#
_entry.id   AF-A0A9E3DF52-F1
#
_cell.length_a   1.000
_cell.length_b   1.000
_cell.length_c   1.000
_cell.angle_alpha   90.00
_cell.angle_beta   90.00
_cell.angle_gamma   90.00
#
_symmetry.space_group_name_H-M   'P 1'
#
loop_
_entity.id
_entity.type
_entity.pdbx_description
1 polymer ?
#
loop_
_entity_poly.entity_id
_entity_poly.type
_entity_poly.pdbx_seq_one_letter_code
_entity_poly.pdbx_strand_id
1 'polypeptide(L)'
;PGNGAFVAALRAATGAEPQVAGKPAPGLLKDAAARGDFRAPLVVGDRLDTDIEGANAAELPSLMVLTGVNSARDAVYAEPAQRPTYIGNDLRSLHQDGERLAVGPQSGWRVDIDETALTVSGSGPDDGDGLSIVRAVASAMWGRQNSDSDGRPARIEAGDDRARDALQRWSLVHTD
;
A
#
# COMPACT_ATOMS: atom_id res chain seq x y z
N PRO A 1 -0.95 15.90 -20.11
CA PRO A 1 -1.81 14.71 -20.36
C PRO A 1 -0.96 13.46 -20.60
N GLY A 2 -1.13 12.42 -19.77
CA GLY A 2 -0.45 11.13 -19.98
C GLY A 2 -1.15 10.28 -21.04
N ASN A 3 -0.57 9.11 -21.38
CA ASN A 3 -1.10 8.22 -22.42
C ASN A 3 -2.57 7.81 -22.17
N GLY A 4 -2.97 7.65 -20.90
CA GLY A 4 -4.36 7.32 -20.52
C GLY A 4 -5.40 8.33 -21.02
N ALA A 5 -5.05 9.63 -21.08
CA ALA A 5 -5.96 10.65 -21.60
C ALA A 5 -6.20 10.51 -23.11
N PHE A 6 -5.16 10.15 -23.86
CA PHE A 6 -5.28 9.88 -25.30
C PHE A 6 -6.05 8.59 -25.58
N VAL A 7 -5.83 7.56 -24.76
CA VAL A 7 -6.62 6.32 -24.82
C VAL A 7 -8.09 6.59 -24.58
N ALA A 8 -8.45 7.39 -23.57
CA ALA A 8 -9.85 7.76 -23.31
C ALA A 8 -10.49 8.51 -24.49
N ALA A 9 -9.76 9.44 -25.11
CA ALA A 9 -10.24 10.14 -26.30
C ALA A 9 -10.49 9.18 -27.48
N LEU A 10 -9.59 8.22 -27.71
CA LEU A 10 -9.75 7.22 -28.76
C LEU A 10 -10.93 6.27 -28.48
N ARG A 11 -11.15 5.85 -27.22
CA ARG A 11 -12.33 5.06 -26.83
C ARG A 11 -13.62 5.81 -27.14
N ALA A 12 -13.71 7.08 -26.74
CA ALA A 12 -14.89 7.90 -27.00
C ALA A 12 -15.15 8.10 -28.49
N ALA A 13 -14.09 8.24 -29.31
CA ALA A 13 -14.22 8.45 -30.75
C ALA A 13 -14.53 7.17 -31.55
N THR A 14 -14.08 6.00 -31.08
CA THR A 14 -14.16 4.74 -31.85
C THR A 14 -15.15 3.72 -31.28
N GLY A 15 -15.54 3.85 -30.02
CA GLY A 15 -16.32 2.84 -29.28
C GLY A 15 -15.55 1.56 -28.97
N ALA A 16 -14.26 1.48 -29.30
CA ALA A 16 -13.43 0.29 -29.12
C ALA A 16 -12.67 0.31 -27.78
N GLU A 17 -12.48 -0.86 -27.19
CA GLU A 17 -11.69 -1.06 -25.97
C GLU A 17 -10.28 -1.59 -26.30
N PRO A 18 -9.19 -0.88 -25.91
CA PRO A 18 -7.83 -1.32 -26.16
C PRO A 18 -7.41 -2.43 -25.19
N GLN A 19 -6.57 -3.33 -25.69
CA GLN A 19 -5.81 -4.24 -24.84
C GLN A 19 -4.63 -3.49 -24.20
N VAL A 20 -4.56 -3.49 -22.87
CA VAL A 20 -3.48 -2.83 -22.12
C VAL A 20 -2.33 -3.81 -21.95
N ALA A 21 -1.20 -3.56 -22.62
CA ALA A 21 0.01 -4.40 -22.53
C ALA A 21 0.90 -4.06 -21.32
N GLY A 22 0.72 -2.87 -20.73
CA GLY A 22 1.46 -2.44 -19.55
C GLY A 22 0.80 -2.88 -18.25
N LYS A 23 1.37 -2.43 -17.13
CA LYS A 23 0.76 -2.58 -15.79
C LYS A 23 -0.67 -2.02 -15.79
N PRO A 24 -1.61 -2.62 -15.05
CA PRO A 24 -1.42 -3.68 -14.04
C PRO A 24 -1.32 -5.11 -14.60
N ALA A 25 -1.42 -5.32 -15.93
CA ALA A 25 -1.26 -6.67 -16.47
C ALA A 25 0.15 -7.23 -16.13
N PRO A 26 0.25 -8.51 -15.73
CA PRO A 26 1.50 -9.07 -15.21
C PRO A 26 2.53 -9.36 -16.32
N GLY A 27 2.13 -9.32 -17.59
CA GLY A 27 2.98 -9.68 -18.74
C GLY A 27 4.30 -8.94 -18.74
N LEU A 28 4.28 -7.62 -18.51
CA LEU A 28 5.49 -6.80 -18.49
C LEU A 28 6.49 -7.24 -17.40
N LEU A 29 6.00 -7.61 -16.21
CA LEU A 29 6.86 -8.05 -15.10
C LEU A 29 7.36 -9.49 -15.30
N LYS A 30 6.51 -10.38 -15.82
CA LYS A 30 6.89 -11.76 -16.17
C LYS A 30 7.96 -11.77 -17.27
N ASP A 31 7.78 -10.94 -18.29
CA ASP A 31 8.77 -10.78 -19.36
C ASP A 31 10.09 -10.22 -18.83
N ALA A 32 10.04 -9.26 -17.90
CA ALA A 32 11.24 -8.71 -17.27
C ALA A 32 11.98 -9.79 -16.45
N ALA A 33 11.26 -10.58 -15.65
CA ALA A 33 11.83 -11.67 -14.88
C ALA A 33 12.44 -12.76 -15.79
N ALA A 34 11.85 -13.04 -16.95
CA ALA A 34 12.34 -14.02 -17.89
C ALA A 34 13.61 -13.61 -18.66
N ARG A 35 14.06 -12.35 -18.55
CA ARG A 35 15.30 -11.87 -19.22
C ARG A 35 16.59 -12.41 -18.58
N GLY A 36 16.50 -13.00 -17.40
CA GLY A 36 17.63 -13.59 -16.70
C GLY A 36 17.19 -14.71 -15.77
N ASP A 37 18.15 -15.35 -15.08
CA ASP A 37 17.85 -16.33 -14.02
C ASP A 37 17.72 -15.60 -12.66
N PHE A 38 16.62 -14.86 -12.49
CA PHE A 38 16.30 -14.19 -11.23
C PHE A 38 15.46 -15.11 -10.34
N ARG A 39 15.88 -15.28 -9.08
CA ARG A 39 15.20 -16.17 -8.12
C ARG A 39 14.32 -15.46 -7.10
N ALA A 40 14.59 -14.18 -6.84
CA ALA A 40 13.88 -13.39 -5.85
C ALA A 40 13.74 -11.92 -6.33
N PRO A 41 13.03 -11.67 -7.44
CA PRO A 41 12.78 -10.30 -7.90
C PRO A 41 11.86 -9.55 -6.92
N LEU A 42 12.05 -8.24 -6.81
CA LEU A 42 11.23 -7.32 -6.02
C LEU A 42 10.76 -6.19 -6.92
N VAL A 43 9.46 -5.92 -6.93
CA VAL A 43 8.90 -4.75 -7.62
C VAL A 43 9.01 -3.54 -6.70
N VAL A 44 9.44 -2.39 -7.23
CA VAL A 44 9.50 -1.13 -6.49
C VAL A 44 8.72 -0.07 -7.26
N GLY A 45 7.79 0.63 -6.59
CA GLY A 45 6.95 1.63 -7.24
C GLY A 45 6.14 2.47 -6.26
N ASP A 46 5.41 3.46 -6.79
CA ASP A 46 4.66 4.45 -6.03
C ASP A 46 3.15 4.41 -6.31
N ARG A 47 2.71 3.56 -7.24
CA ARG A 47 1.31 3.45 -7.67
C ARG A 47 0.70 2.09 -7.32
N LEU A 48 -0.41 2.13 -6.60
CA LEU A 48 -1.19 0.96 -6.23
C LEU A 48 -1.79 0.26 -7.45
N ASP A 49 -2.45 1.03 -8.33
CA ASP A 49 -3.21 0.58 -9.52
C ASP A 49 -2.35 0.05 -10.68
N THR A 50 -1.04 0.08 -10.54
CA THR A 50 -0.12 -0.32 -11.61
C THR A 50 1.07 -1.09 -11.06
N ASP A 51 1.93 -0.48 -10.24
CA ASP A 51 3.12 -1.14 -9.71
C ASP A 51 2.74 -2.31 -8.81
N ILE A 52 1.92 -2.03 -7.80
CA ILE A 52 1.59 -2.99 -6.75
C ILE A 52 0.61 -4.04 -7.26
N GLU A 53 -0.44 -3.61 -7.96
CA GLU A 53 -1.38 -4.54 -8.61
C GLU A 53 -0.68 -5.44 -9.63
N GLY A 54 0.23 -4.88 -10.43
CA GLY A 54 1.04 -5.66 -11.36
C GLY A 54 1.94 -6.67 -10.65
N ALA A 55 2.59 -6.27 -9.56
CA ALA A 55 3.42 -7.16 -8.75
C ALA A 55 2.61 -8.32 -8.20
N ASN A 56 1.45 -8.03 -7.61
CA ASN A 56 0.54 -9.04 -7.05
C ASN A 56 0.01 -9.98 -8.14
N ALA A 57 -0.40 -9.47 -9.30
CA ALA A 57 -0.83 -10.27 -10.44
C ALA A 57 0.31 -11.12 -11.05
N ALA A 58 1.56 -10.72 -10.83
CA ALA A 58 2.74 -11.47 -11.22
C ALA A 58 3.27 -12.38 -10.09
N GLU A 59 2.60 -12.43 -8.94
CA GLU A 59 3.01 -13.19 -7.74
C GLU A 59 4.41 -12.80 -7.23
N LEU A 60 4.76 -11.52 -7.36
CA LEU A 60 6.03 -10.95 -6.92
C LEU A 60 5.84 -10.07 -5.67
N PRO A 61 6.81 -10.08 -4.74
CA PRO A 61 6.78 -9.12 -3.64
C PRO A 61 6.97 -7.70 -4.16
N SER A 62 6.42 -6.72 -3.43
CA SER A 62 6.47 -5.31 -3.80
C SER A 62 6.85 -4.39 -2.64
N LEU A 63 7.66 -3.38 -2.94
CA LEU A 63 7.97 -2.25 -2.08
C LEU A 63 7.29 -0.99 -2.63
N MET A 64 6.31 -0.49 -1.89
CA MET A 64 5.70 0.81 -2.16
C MET A 64 6.53 1.93 -1.54
N VAL A 65 6.92 2.92 -2.35
CA VAL A 65 7.57 4.15 -1.90
C VAL A 65 6.59 5.33 -1.92
N LEU A 66 6.70 6.23 -0.93
CA LEU A 66 5.78 7.35 -0.75
C LEU A 66 6.25 8.66 -1.39
N THR A 67 7.05 8.58 -2.45
CA THR A 67 7.60 9.75 -3.16
C THR A 67 6.75 10.24 -4.32
N GLY A 68 5.66 9.53 -4.65
CA GLY A 68 4.94 9.71 -5.90
C GLY A 68 3.42 9.82 -5.72
N VAL A 69 2.66 9.01 -6.47
CA VAL A 69 1.22 9.19 -6.67
C VAL A 69 0.40 8.80 -5.44
N ASN A 70 0.56 7.58 -4.93
CA ASN A 70 -0.26 7.09 -3.83
C ASN A 70 0.36 7.40 -2.46
N SER A 71 -0.51 7.72 -1.51
CA SER A 71 -0.17 8.12 -0.15
C SER A 71 -0.16 6.92 0.82
N ALA A 72 0.37 7.15 2.04
CA ALA A 72 0.22 6.21 3.15
C ALA A 72 -1.25 5.84 3.42
N ARG A 73 -2.15 6.83 3.30
CA ARG A 73 -3.59 6.62 3.46
C ARG A 73 -4.15 5.70 2.38
N ASP A 74 -3.75 5.89 1.13
CA ASP A 74 -4.19 5.01 0.04
C ASP A 74 -3.75 3.56 0.28
N ALA A 75 -2.51 3.36 0.75
CA ALA A 75 -2.00 2.02 1.08
C ALA A 75 -2.82 1.35 2.20
N VAL A 76 -3.20 2.10 3.25
CA VAL A 76 -4.03 1.58 4.35
C VAL A 76 -5.39 1.10 3.84
N TYR A 77 -6.00 1.82 2.90
CA TYR A 77 -7.32 1.50 2.35
C TYR A 77 -7.28 0.68 1.05
N ALA A 78 -6.10 0.21 0.65
CA ALA A 78 -5.92 -0.56 -0.59
C ALA A 78 -6.75 -1.85 -0.58
N GLU A 79 -7.41 -2.11 -1.70
CA GLU A 79 -8.10 -3.37 -1.96
C GLU A 79 -7.11 -4.54 -2.07
N PRO A 80 -7.54 -5.80 -1.88
CA PRO A 80 -6.63 -6.95 -1.83
C PRO A 80 -5.63 -7.04 -2.99
N ALA A 81 -6.04 -6.72 -4.22
CA ALA A 81 -5.17 -6.77 -5.40
C ALA A 81 -4.06 -5.71 -5.37
N GLN A 82 -4.21 -4.65 -4.58
CA GLN A 82 -3.35 -3.48 -4.54
C GLN A 82 -2.53 -3.36 -3.25
N ARG A 83 -2.52 -4.38 -2.39
CA ARG A 83 -1.78 -4.32 -1.11
C ARG A 83 -0.28 -4.60 -1.33
N PRO A 84 0.63 -3.70 -0.94
CA PRO A 84 2.06 -3.93 -1.07
C PRO A 84 2.60 -4.87 0.02
N THR A 85 3.72 -5.55 -0.26
CA THR A 85 4.42 -6.38 0.74
C THR A 85 5.15 -5.50 1.77
N TYR A 86 5.79 -4.44 1.28
CA TYR A 86 6.61 -3.51 2.05
C TYR A 86 6.19 -2.06 1.78
N ILE A 87 6.31 -1.20 2.79
CA ILE A 87 6.13 0.26 2.64
C ILE A 87 7.39 0.95 3.15
N GLY A 88 7.94 1.85 2.32
CA GLY A 88 9.12 2.66 2.63
C GLY A 88 8.93 4.12 2.24
N ASN A 89 9.76 5.00 2.80
CA ASN A 89 9.69 6.43 2.50
C ASN A 89 10.06 6.69 1.03
N ASP A 90 11.20 6.12 0.62
CA ASP A 90 11.81 6.28 -0.71
C ASP A 90 12.83 5.17 -0.97
N LEU A 91 13.65 5.30 -2.02
CA LEU A 91 14.64 4.29 -2.41
C LEU A 91 15.73 4.03 -1.35
N ARG A 92 15.95 4.93 -0.38
CA ARG A 92 16.84 4.65 0.76
C ARG A 92 16.37 3.45 1.59
N SER A 93 15.09 3.09 1.48
CA SER A 93 14.51 1.89 2.10
C SER A 93 15.14 0.60 1.58
N LEU A 94 15.73 0.58 0.37
CA LEU A 94 16.43 -0.58 -0.17
C LEU A 94 17.66 -1.00 0.68
N HIS A 95 18.13 -0.14 1.58
CA HIS A 95 19.22 -0.42 2.51
C HIS A 95 18.75 -0.74 3.93
N GLN A 96 17.44 -0.90 4.13
CA GLN A 96 16.84 -1.24 5.41
C GLN A 96 16.48 -2.72 5.46
N ASP A 97 16.30 -3.23 6.67
CA ASP A 97 15.86 -4.60 6.89
C ASP A 97 14.43 -4.81 6.35
N GLY A 98 14.22 -5.87 5.57
CA GLY A 98 12.91 -6.21 5.03
C GLY A 98 11.86 -6.46 6.12
N GLU A 99 12.26 -7.03 7.26
CA GLU A 99 11.34 -7.25 8.40
C GLU A 99 10.80 -5.92 8.95
N ARG A 100 11.62 -4.86 8.92
CA ARG A 100 11.20 -3.51 9.35
C ARG A 100 10.25 -2.85 8.37
N LEU A 101 10.43 -3.10 7.08
CA LEU A 101 9.61 -2.50 6.02
C LEU A 101 8.28 -3.22 5.81
N ALA A 102 8.17 -4.47 6.27
CA ALA A 102 7.03 -5.33 6.03
C ALA A 102 5.74 -4.74 6.63
N VAL A 103 4.66 -4.81 5.86
CA VAL A 103 3.34 -4.48 6.40
C VAL A 103 2.91 -5.60 7.34
N GLY A 104 2.72 -5.26 8.61
CA GLY A 104 2.46 -6.21 9.67
C GLY A 104 2.38 -5.53 11.03
N PRO A 105 2.09 -6.29 12.11
CA PRO A 105 2.14 -5.78 13.48
C PRO A 105 3.51 -5.17 13.81
N GLN A 106 3.53 -4.04 14.49
CA GLN A 106 4.75 -3.33 14.86
C GLN A 106 4.84 -3.18 16.37
N SER A 107 5.99 -3.50 16.97
CA SER A 107 6.17 -3.49 18.44
C SER A 107 5.94 -2.12 19.10
N GLY A 108 6.13 -1.04 18.34
CA GLY A 108 5.89 0.33 18.80
C GLY A 108 4.41 0.71 18.93
N TRP A 109 3.50 -0.08 18.33
CA TRP A 109 2.07 0.24 18.25
C TRP A 109 1.18 -0.95 18.61
N ARG A 110 0.20 -0.70 19.47
CA ARG A 110 -0.93 -1.60 19.70
C ARG A 110 -2.12 -1.11 18.88
N VAL A 111 -2.75 -2.01 18.14
CA VAL A 111 -3.98 -1.73 17.40
C VAL A 111 -5.07 -2.65 17.94
N ASP A 112 -6.04 -2.06 18.64
CA ASP A 112 -7.24 -2.75 19.10
C ASP A 112 -8.35 -2.56 18.05
N ILE A 113 -9.01 -3.65 17.65
CA ILE A 113 -10.01 -3.66 16.59
C ILE A 113 -11.37 -4.00 17.22
N ASP A 114 -12.36 -3.14 17.03
CA ASP A 114 -13.76 -3.41 17.40
C ASP A 114 -14.66 -3.44 16.15
N GLU A 115 -15.99 -3.37 16.29
CA GLU A 115 -16.93 -3.41 15.16
C GLU A 115 -16.97 -2.13 14.31
N THR A 116 -16.43 -1.01 14.77
CA THR A 116 -16.59 0.30 14.08
C THR A 116 -15.26 1.04 13.85
N ALA A 117 -14.23 0.73 14.64
CA ALA A 117 -12.97 1.44 14.65
C ALA A 117 -11.76 0.52 14.87
N LEU A 118 -10.61 1.05 14.45
CA LEU A 118 -9.26 0.61 14.83
C LEU A 118 -8.68 1.69 15.75
N THR A 119 -8.52 1.36 17.03
CA THR A 119 -7.91 2.26 18.01
C THR A 119 -6.43 1.95 18.13
N VAL A 120 -5.58 2.94 17.84
CA VAL A 120 -4.12 2.83 17.87
C VAL A 120 -3.57 3.49 19.12
N SER A 121 -2.69 2.80 19.85
CA SER A 121 -1.98 3.32 21.02
C SER A 121 -0.49 2.97 20.98
N GLY A 122 0.34 3.77 21.64
CA GLY A 122 1.79 3.53 21.73
C GLY A 122 2.11 2.40 22.71
N SER A 123 2.86 1.39 22.26
CA SER A 123 3.24 0.22 23.07
C SER A 123 4.75 0.04 23.27
N GLY A 124 5.57 0.82 22.57
CA GLY A 124 7.03 0.72 22.62
C GLY A 124 7.68 1.82 21.77
N PRO A 125 9.02 1.89 21.68
CA PRO A 125 9.68 2.89 20.84
C PRO A 125 9.29 2.75 19.36
N ASP A 126 9.36 3.86 18.62
CA ASP A 126 9.21 3.86 17.16
C ASP A 126 10.48 3.27 16.51
N ASP A 127 10.34 2.62 15.36
CA ASP A 127 11.46 2.02 14.62
C ASP A 127 12.35 3.05 13.91
N GLY A 128 11.98 4.34 13.99
CA GLY A 128 12.81 5.48 13.62
C GLY A 128 12.64 5.98 12.19
N ASP A 129 11.87 5.31 11.34
CA ASP A 129 11.57 5.80 9.98
C ASP A 129 10.21 6.50 9.86
N GLY A 130 9.42 6.47 10.94
CA GLY A 130 8.12 7.10 11.07
C GLY A 130 6.98 6.37 10.36
N LEU A 131 7.24 5.27 9.66
CA LEU A 131 6.25 4.49 8.89
C LEU A 131 5.75 3.25 9.62
N SER A 132 6.33 2.89 10.76
CA SER A 132 5.84 1.80 11.61
C SER A 132 4.33 1.89 11.90
N ILE A 133 3.80 3.09 12.16
CA ILE A 133 2.36 3.26 12.40
C ILE A 133 1.53 2.95 11.16
N VAL A 134 2.01 3.34 9.98
CA VAL A 134 1.33 3.08 8.70
C VAL A 134 1.28 1.57 8.45
N ARG A 135 2.41 0.87 8.66
CA ARG A 135 2.50 -0.60 8.52
C ARG A 135 1.55 -1.33 9.48
N ALA A 136 1.52 -0.92 10.75
CA ALA A 136 0.63 -1.51 11.75
C ALA A 136 -0.84 -1.31 11.41
N VAL A 137 -1.23 -0.07 11.04
CA VAL A 137 -2.61 0.28 10.72
C VAL A 137 -3.07 -0.37 9.41
N ALA A 138 -2.23 -0.38 8.38
CA ALA A 138 -2.53 -1.07 7.12
C ALA A 138 -2.77 -2.57 7.36
N SER A 139 -1.88 -3.23 8.10
CA SER A 139 -2.04 -4.64 8.46
C SER A 139 -3.37 -4.93 9.17
N ALA A 140 -3.73 -4.10 10.15
CA ALA A 140 -4.98 -4.27 10.89
C ALA A 140 -6.22 -3.99 10.01
N MET A 141 -6.17 -2.94 9.19
CA MET A 141 -7.26 -2.57 8.27
C MET A 141 -7.53 -3.68 7.26
N TRP A 142 -6.47 -4.23 6.67
CA TRP A 142 -6.57 -5.33 5.70
C TRP A 142 -7.12 -6.62 6.33
N GLY A 143 -6.65 -6.95 7.54
CA GLY A 143 -7.16 -8.11 8.29
C GLY A 143 -8.66 -8.01 8.58
N ARG A 144 -9.13 -6.80 8.91
CA ARG A 144 -10.55 -6.54 9.13
C ARG A 144 -11.36 -6.63 7.82
N GLN A 145 -10.91 -5.98 6.75
CA GLN A 145 -11.60 -6.01 5.45
C GLN A 145 -11.76 -7.43 4.90
N ASN A 146 -10.85 -8.34 5.22
CA ASN A 146 -10.96 -9.74 4.82
C ASN A 146 -12.04 -10.51 5.63
N SER A 147 -12.46 -9.99 6.78
CA SER A 147 -13.37 -10.65 7.74
C SER A 147 -14.79 -10.06 7.73
N ASP A 148 -14.96 -8.83 7.25
CA ASP A 148 -16.20 -8.06 7.30
C ASP A 148 -16.88 -8.00 5.90
N SER A 149 -18.10 -8.53 5.79
CA SER A 149 -18.86 -8.57 4.53
C SER A 149 -19.60 -7.28 4.20
N ASP A 150 -19.76 -6.36 5.17
CA ASP A 150 -20.53 -5.11 4.97
C ASP A 150 -19.72 -4.03 4.23
N GLY A 151 -18.42 -4.27 3.99
CA GLY A 151 -17.58 -3.51 3.07
C GLY A 151 -17.28 -2.06 3.48
N ARG A 152 -17.71 -1.61 4.67
CA ARG A 152 -17.39 -0.26 5.16
C ARG A 152 -16.00 -0.24 5.78
N PRO A 153 -15.11 0.68 5.36
CA PRO A 153 -13.82 0.84 6.03
C PRO A 153 -14.05 1.28 7.47
N ALA A 154 -13.34 0.66 8.40
CA ALA A 154 -13.36 1.10 9.80
C ALA A 154 -12.73 2.48 9.96
N ARG A 155 -13.19 3.21 10.98
CA ARG A 155 -12.57 4.48 11.39
C ARG A 155 -11.23 4.19 12.06
N ILE A 156 -10.25 5.08 11.89
CA ILE A 156 -8.97 5.00 12.61
C ILE A 156 -9.00 6.04 13.71
N GLU A 157 -8.74 5.61 14.95
CA GLU A 157 -8.79 6.43 16.14
C GLU A 157 -7.48 6.35 16.94
N ALA A 158 -7.17 7.43 17.65
CA ALA A 158 -6.00 7.50 18.52
C ALA A 158 -6.41 7.26 19.98
N GLY A 159 -5.85 6.22 20.60
CA GLY A 159 -6.02 5.92 22.02
C GLY A 159 -5.15 6.77 22.96
N ASP A 160 -4.13 7.45 22.43
CA ASP A 160 -3.26 8.37 23.17
C ASP A 160 -2.70 9.49 22.28
N ASP A 161 -2.04 10.47 22.90
CA ASP A 161 -1.48 11.64 22.21
C ASP A 161 -0.40 11.27 21.19
N ARG A 162 0.41 10.26 21.51
CA ARG A 162 1.49 9.81 20.62
C ARG A 162 0.94 9.19 19.36
N ALA A 163 -0.07 8.34 19.48
CA ALA A 163 -0.78 7.78 18.34
C ALA A 163 -1.48 8.89 17.54
N ARG A 164 -2.07 9.89 18.21
CA ARG A 164 -2.71 11.02 17.53
C ARG A 164 -1.72 11.77 16.66
N ASP A 165 -0.57 12.15 17.19
CA ASP A 165 0.47 12.89 16.46
C ASP A 165 1.00 12.08 15.25
N ALA A 166 1.23 10.78 15.46
CA ALA A 166 1.74 9.90 14.42
C ALA A 166 0.70 9.63 13.31
N LEU A 167 -0.58 9.45 13.65
CA LEU A 167 -1.66 9.29 12.67
C LEU A 167 -1.92 10.59 11.89
N GLN A 168 -1.86 11.75 12.56
CA GLN A 168 -2.00 13.06 11.92
C GLN A 168 -0.89 13.33 10.92
N ARG A 169 0.37 12.96 11.24
CA ARG A 169 1.52 13.07 10.33
C ARG A 169 1.26 12.41 8.97
N TRP A 170 0.49 11.32 8.96
CA TRP A 170 0.18 10.54 7.76
C TRP A 170 -1.25 10.70 7.25
N SER A 171 -2.00 11.68 7.77
CA SER A 171 -3.38 11.97 7.37
C SER A 171 -4.33 10.75 7.52
N LEU A 172 -4.11 9.92 8.54
CA LEU A 172 -4.89 8.70 8.78
C LEU A 172 -6.13 8.93 9.66
N VAL A 173 -6.17 10.02 10.43
CA VAL A 173 -7.39 10.45 11.14
C VAL A 173 -8.24 11.34 10.25
N HIS A 174 -9.57 11.24 10.36
CA HIS A 174 -10.46 12.24 9.79
C HIS A 174 -10.49 13.44 10.75
N THR A 175 -10.07 14.61 10.28
CA THR A 175 -10.51 15.87 10.88
C THR A 175 -11.95 16.08 10.47
N ASP A 176 -12.85 16.08 11.45
CA ASP A 176 -14.23 16.58 11.29
C ASP A 176 -14.23 18.06 10.91
#